data_AF-A0A1Q7JES7-F1
#
_entry.id   AF-A0A1Q7JES7-F1
#
_cell.length_a   1.000
_cell.length_b   1.000
_cell.length_c   1.000
_cell.angle_alpha   90.00
_cell.angle_beta   90.00
_cell.angle_gamma   90.00
#
_symmetry.space_group_name_H-M   'P 1'
#
loop_
_entity.id
_entity.type
_entity.pdbx_description
1 polymer ?
#
loop_
_entity_poly.entity_id
_entity_poly.type
_entity_poly.pdbx_seq_one_letter_code
_entity_poly.pdbx_strand_id
1 'polypeptide(L)'
;MEIPMKKLVQKGFTLIELMIVVAIIGILAAIAIPNFIKFQARSKQSEAKANLKAIFTAQKAFYQEKDRFSTLTGEVGFEPERNNRYAYFLAATGTIEPRTGATLVQATTFTGVAVDTFKYGSALDQTYAATACTSAAGLLGTPATRFDALALGNIDADTTVDQWSISSESRTFTAGGNCTADANNPSGEPANDQNDVNL
;
A
#
# COMPACT_ATOMS: atom_id res chain seq x y z
N MET A 1 74.78 16.55 -6.17
CA MET A 1 74.28 15.37 -5.43
C MET A 1 72.82 15.22 -5.81
N GLU A 2 72.54 14.48 -6.88
CA GLU A 2 71.16 14.26 -7.33
C GLU A 2 70.56 13.06 -6.60
N ILE A 3 69.36 13.27 -6.04
CA ILE A 3 68.63 12.24 -5.30
C ILE A 3 67.75 11.50 -6.33
N PRO A 4 67.97 10.20 -6.58
CA PRO A 4 67.18 9.47 -7.56
C PRO A 4 65.75 9.25 -7.06
N MET A 5 64.78 9.84 -7.76
CA MET A 5 63.36 9.67 -7.50
C MET A 5 62.92 8.25 -7.88
N LYS A 6 62.61 7.46 -6.85
CA LYS A 6 62.18 6.06 -6.98
C LYS A 6 60.78 6.04 -7.61
N LYS A 7 60.70 5.74 -8.92
CA LYS A 7 59.43 5.51 -9.63
C LYS A 7 58.68 4.37 -8.94
N LEU A 8 57.58 4.69 -8.26
CA LEU A 8 56.64 3.69 -7.78
C LEU A 8 55.96 3.08 -9.02
N VAL A 9 56.19 1.79 -9.27
CA VAL A 9 55.57 1.05 -10.37
C VAL A 9 54.07 1.03 -10.13
N GLN A 10 53.29 1.78 -10.91
CA GLN A 10 51.84 1.64 -10.94
C GLN A 10 51.51 0.28 -11.57
N LYS A 11 51.04 -0.67 -10.74
CA LYS A 11 50.45 -1.91 -11.23
C LYS A 11 49.10 -1.56 -11.88
N GLY A 12 48.99 -1.77 -13.19
CA GLY A 12 47.72 -1.65 -13.91
C GLY A 12 46.81 -2.85 -13.61
N PHE A 13 45.50 -2.60 -13.57
CA PHE A 13 44.48 -3.65 -13.47
C PHE A 13 44.47 -4.49 -14.76
N THR A 14 44.37 -5.81 -14.64
CA THR A 14 44.24 -6.66 -15.83
C THR A 14 42.80 -6.72 -16.33
N LEU A 15 42.63 -6.85 -17.64
CA LEU A 15 41.31 -6.98 -18.26
C LEU A 15 40.58 -8.25 -17.76
N ILE A 16 41.34 -9.31 -17.50
CA ILE A 16 40.81 -10.58 -16.98
C ILE A 16 40.30 -10.45 -15.53
N GLU A 17 41.01 -9.70 -14.67
CA GLU A 17 40.52 -9.42 -13.30
C GLU A 17 39.19 -8.68 -13.35
N LEU A 18 39.05 -7.70 -14.23
CA LEU A 18 37.81 -6.95 -14.39
C LEU A 18 36.67 -7.83 -14.92
N MET A 19 36.94 -8.73 -15.87
CA MET A 19 35.94 -9.66 -16.41
C MET A 19 35.39 -10.61 -15.34
N ILE A 20 36.25 -11.16 -14.49
CA ILE A 20 35.82 -12.06 -13.40
C ILE A 20 34.96 -11.30 -12.39
N VAL A 21 35.34 -10.06 -12.05
CA VAL A 21 34.58 -9.21 -11.11
C VAL A 21 33.18 -8.94 -11.67
N VAL A 22 33.06 -8.56 -12.94
CA VAL A 22 31.75 -8.32 -13.57
C VAL A 22 30.91 -9.60 -13.63
N ALA A 23 31.53 -10.76 -13.91
CA ALA A 23 30.82 -12.04 -13.90
C ALA A 23 30.26 -12.39 -12.52
N ILE A 24 31.04 -12.20 -11.45
CA ILE A 24 30.58 -12.45 -10.07
C ILE A 24 29.46 -11.47 -9.68
N ILE A 25 29.63 -10.17 -9.98
CA ILE A 25 28.58 -9.16 -9.71
C ILE A 25 27.30 -9.49 -10.49
N GLY A 26 27.42 -9.96 -11.74
CA GLY A 26 26.28 -10.37 -12.56
C GLY A 26 25.48 -11.51 -11.93
N ILE A 27 26.16 -12.55 -11.42
CA ILE A 27 25.53 -13.69 -10.73
C ILE A 27 24.83 -13.21 -9.44
N LEU A 28 25.49 -12.38 -8.64
CA LEU A 28 24.91 -11.84 -7.41
C LEU A 28 23.68 -10.95 -7.69
N ALA A 29 23.77 -10.08 -8.69
CA ALA A 29 22.69 -9.19 -9.09
C ALA A 29 21.46 -9.96 -9.59
N ALA A 30 21.65 -11.03 -10.36
CA ALA A 30 20.55 -11.86 -10.87
C ALA A 30 19.69 -12.47 -9.75
N ILE A 31 20.29 -12.83 -8.62
CA ILE A 31 19.58 -13.38 -7.45
C ILE A 31 19.05 -12.25 -6.54
N ALA A 32 19.82 -11.19 -6.35
CA ALA A 32 19.51 -10.12 -5.40
C ALA A 32 18.37 -9.20 -5.88
N ILE A 33 18.35 -8.82 -7.15
CA ILE A 33 17.38 -7.88 -7.72
C ILE A 33 15.93 -8.35 -7.53
N PRO A 34 15.52 -9.56 -7.95
CA PRO A 34 14.12 -9.99 -7.79
C PRO A 34 13.70 -10.06 -6.31
N ASN A 35 14.60 -10.49 -5.42
CA ASN A 35 14.34 -10.54 -3.99
C ASN A 35 14.18 -9.13 -3.38
N PHE A 36 15.00 -8.17 -3.82
CA PHE A 36 14.90 -6.79 -3.38
C PHE A 36 13.57 -6.14 -3.80
N ILE A 37 13.11 -6.40 -5.03
CA ILE A 37 11.80 -5.91 -5.53
C ILE A 37 10.66 -6.49 -4.68
N LYS A 38 10.68 -7.80 -4.37
CA LYS A 38 9.70 -8.44 -3.46
C LYS A 38 9.70 -7.82 -2.07
N PHE A 39 10.87 -7.56 -1.52
CA PHE A 39 11.00 -6.93 -0.21
C PHE A 39 10.42 -5.51 -0.21
N GLN A 40 10.70 -4.73 -1.26
CA GLN A 40 10.15 -3.40 -1.41
C GLN A 40 8.62 -3.43 -1.54
N ALA A 41 8.05 -4.36 -2.32
CA ALA A 41 6.61 -4.54 -2.44
C ALA A 41 5.96 -4.87 -1.08
N ARG A 42 6.51 -5.83 -0.32
CA ARG A 42 6.02 -6.17 1.03
C ARG A 42 6.10 -4.99 2.00
N SER A 43 7.16 -4.20 1.92
CA SER A 43 7.30 -2.97 2.72
C SER A 43 6.22 -1.96 2.37
N LYS A 44 5.87 -1.79 1.08
CA LYS A 44 4.77 -0.91 0.67
C LYS A 44 3.42 -1.45 1.15
N GLN A 45 3.16 -2.76 1.06
CA GLN A 45 1.92 -3.38 1.56
C GLN A 45 1.74 -3.26 3.08
N SER A 46 2.83 -3.19 3.85
CA SER A 46 2.73 -2.98 5.31
C SER A 46 2.09 -1.64 5.69
N GLU A 47 2.20 -0.63 4.83
CA GLU A 47 1.54 0.67 5.00
C GLU A 47 0.01 0.52 4.94
N ALA A 48 -0.50 -0.21 3.93
CA ALA A 48 -1.93 -0.50 3.80
C ALA A 48 -2.46 -1.21 5.05
N LYS A 49 -1.76 -2.25 5.53
CA LYS A 49 -2.15 -2.99 6.73
C LYS A 49 -2.21 -2.09 7.97
N ALA A 50 -1.22 -1.24 8.17
CA ALA A 50 -1.15 -0.36 9.34
C ALA A 50 -2.29 0.67 9.33
N ASN A 51 -2.53 1.33 8.20
CA ASN A 51 -3.58 2.34 8.08
C ASN A 51 -4.99 1.71 8.13
N LEU A 52 -5.20 0.52 7.56
CA LEU A 52 -6.48 -0.20 7.72
C LEU A 52 -6.74 -0.55 9.18
N LYS A 53 -5.73 -1.01 9.93
CA LYS A 53 -5.88 -1.24 11.38
C LYS A 53 -6.19 0.06 12.13
N ALA A 54 -5.57 1.17 11.74
CA ALA A 54 -5.89 2.48 12.31
C ALA A 54 -7.36 2.88 12.06
N ILE A 55 -7.89 2.67 10.84
CA ILE A 55 -9.31 2.87 10.53
C ILE A 55 -10.17 2.00 11.45
N PHE A 56 -9.83 0.73 11.62
CA PHE A 56 -10.62 -0.17 12.47
C PHE A 56 -10.67 0.28 13.92
N THR A 57 -9.51 0.63 14.50
CA THR A 57 -9.45 1.13 15.87
C THR A 57 -10.24 2.43 16.02
N ALA A 58 -10.10 3.36 15.06
CA ALA A 58 -10.80 4.64 15.07
C ALA A 58 -12.33 4.45 14.96
N GLN A 59 -12.80 3.57 14.07
CA GLN A 59 -14.21 3.22 13.94
C GLN A 59 -14.77 2.58 15.21
N LYS A 60 -14.01 1.68 15.86
CA LYS A 60 -14.43 1.07 17.13
C LYS A 60 -14.52 2.08 18.26
N ALA A 61 -13.56 3.01 18.36
CA ALA A 61 -13.60 4.09 19.32
C ALA A 61 -14.80 5.03 19.06
N PHE A 62 -15.04 5.40 17.80
CA PHE A 62 -16.19 6.23 17.41
C PHE A 62 -17.53 5.55 17.74
N TYR A 63 -17.64 4.24 17.48
CA TYR A 63 -18.82 3.46 17.84
C TYR A 63 -19.08 3.47 19.35
N GLN A 64 -18.03 3.39 20.19
CA GLN A 64 -18.19 3.46 21.65
C GLN A 64 -18.70 4.83 22.13
N GLU A 65 -18.48 5.90 21.37
CA GLU A 65 -18.92 7.24 21.73
C GLU A 65 -20.30 7.59 21.17
N LYS A 66 -20.60 7.15 19.94
CA LYS A 66 -21.77 7.59 19.17
C LYS A 66 -22.78 6.48 18.89
N ASP A 67 -22.51 5.24 19.32
CA ASP A 67 -23.32 4.04 19.07
C ASP A 67 -23.63 3.80 17.57
N ARG A 68 -22.74 4.29 16.68
CA ARG A 68 -22.83 4.09 15.23
C ARG A 68 -21.45 4.10 14.60
N PHE A 69 -21.32 3.50 13.43
CA PHE A 69 -20.17 3.71 12.55
C PHE A 69 -20.38 4.95 11.67
N SER A 70 -19.31 5.43 11.04
CA SER A 70 -19.37 6.55 10.10
C SER A 70 -18.63 6.25 8.80
N THR A 71 -19.10 6.83 7.70
CA THR A 71 -18.40 6.83 6.42
C THR A 71 -17.45 8.00 6.25
N LEU A 72 -17.46 8.97 7.17
CA LEU A 72 -16.72 10.22 7.04
C LEU A 72 -15.38 10.15 7.79
N THR A 73 -14.28 10.40 7.09
CA THR A 73 -12.92 10.30 7.65
C THR A 73 -12.71 11.27 8.80
N GLY A 74 -13.21 12.50 8.68
CA GLY A 74 -13.09 13.51 9.75
C GLY A 74 -14.02 13.29 10.95
N GLU A 75 -15.13 12.55 10.82
CA GLU A 75 -15.92 12.15 12.00
C GLU A 75 -15.19 11.05 12.79
N VAL A 76 -14.58 10.10 12.07
CA VAL A 76 -13.84 8.98 12.67
C VAL A 76 -12.46 9.43 13.16
N GLY A 77 -11.97 10.58 12.71
CA GLY A 77 -10.62 11.07 13.02
C GLY A 77 -9.53 10.26 12.32
N PHE A 78 -9.83 9.66 11.18
CA PHE A 78 -8.85 8.91 10.41
C PHE A 78 -8.10 9.82 9.44
N GLU A 79 -6.79 9.91 9.60
CA GLU A 79 -5.92 10.62 8.68
C GLU A 79 -4.55 9.91 8.58
N PRO A 80 -4.23 9.29 7.43
CA PRO A 80 -2.92 8.68 7.24
C PRO A 80 -1.86 9.77 7.10
N GLU A 81 -0.65 9.45 7.55
CA GLU A 81 0.52 10.32 7.37
C GLU A 81 0.72 10.67 5.88
N ARG A 82 1.42 11.79 5.63
CA ARG A 82 1.89 12.11 4.28
C ARG A 82 2.73 10.97 3.72
N ASN A 83 2.90 10.96 2.41
CA ASN A 83 3.61 9.92 1.67
C ASN A 83 2.84 8.59 1.59
N ASN A 84 1.52 8.62 1.78
CA ASN A 84 0.67 7.45 1.60
C ASN A 84 0.62 7.00 0.13
N ARG A 85 0.86 5.70 -0.10
CA ARG A 85 0.86 5.05 -1.41
C ARG A 85 -0.50 4.45 -1.77
N TYR A 86 -1.30 4.17 -0.76
CA TYR A 86 -2.65 3.67 -0.90
C TYR A 86 -3.67 4.79 -0.69
N ALA A 87 -4.73 4.78 -1.49
CA ALA A 87 -5.96 5.49 -1.21
C ALA A 87 -6.80 4.66 -0.24
N TYR A 88 -7.49 5.30 0.68
CA TYR A 88 -8.31 4.66 1.71
C TYR A 88 -9.76 5.12 1.57
N PHE A 89 -10.71 4.19 1.66
CA PHE A 89 -12.14 4.46 1.46
C PHE A 89 -12.94 3.90 2.63
N LEU A 90 -13.80 4.74 3.20
CA LEU A 90 -14.79 4.39 4.22
C LEU A 90 -16.20 4.29 3.63
N ALA A 91 -16.39 4.68 2.37
CA ALA A 91 -17.60 4.44 1.58
C ALA A 91 -17.29 4.21 0.10
N ALA A 92 -18.17 3.45 -0.55
CA ALA A 92 -18.14 3.16 -1.99
C ALA A 92 -18.34 4.40 -2.87
N THR A 93 -19.03 5.40 -2.34
CA THR A 93 -19.35 6.65 -3.05
C THR A 93 -19.09 7.83 -2.13
N GLY A 94 -18.68 8.96 -2.71
CA GLY A 94 -18.49 10.21 -1.99
C GLY A 94 -17.29 10.97 -2.52
N THR A 95 -16.90 12.03 -1.81
CA THR A 95 -15.72 12.81 -2.16
C THR A 95 -14.53 12.27 -1.37
N ILE A 96 -13.42 12.00 -2.05
CA ILE A 96 -12.16 11.65 -1.40
C ILE A 96 -11.31 12.89 -1.19
N GLU A 97 -10.57 12.94 -0.09
CA GLU A 97 -9.64 14.01 0.19
C GLU A 97 -8.52 14.02 -0.87
N PRO A 98 -8.34 15.11 -1.64
CA PRO A 98 -7.28 15.18 -2.62
C PRO A 98 -5.92 15.40 -1.94
N ARG A 99 -4.93 14.55 -2.28
CA ARG A 99 -3.54 14.67 -1.80
C ARG A 99 -2.63 15.19 -2.92
N THR A 100 -3.00 16.33 -3.51
CA THR A 100 -2.31 16.95 -4.66
C THR A 100 -1.37 18.10 -4.26
N GLY A 101 -1.52 18.65 -3.06
CA GLY A 101 -0.74 19.79 -2.57
C GLY A 101 0.25 19.46 -1.45
N ALA A 102 1.11 20.42 -1.13
CA ALA A 102 2.01 20.35 0.03
C ALA A 102 1.24 20.46 1.37
N THR A 103 0.08 21.11 1.37
CA THR A 103 -0.80 21.27 2.54
C THR A 103 -1.96 20.28 2.47
N LEU A 104 -2.32 19.70 3.62
CA LEU A 104 -3.47 18.83 3.76
C LEU A 104 -4.76 19.65 3.79
N VAL A 105 -5.76 19.22 3.03
CA VAL A 105 -7.10 19.78 3.10
C VAL A 105 -7.90 18.88 4.04
N GLN A 106 -7.84 19.17 5.34
CA GLN A 106 -8.63 18.43 6.31
C GLN A 106 -10.07 18.95 6.26
N ALA A 107 -10.99 18.14 5.74
CA ALA A 107 -12.42 18.41 5.81
C ALA A 107 -13.15 17.22 6.42
N THR A 108 -14.21 17.51 7.16
CA THR A 108 -15.02 16.49 7.84
C THR A 108 -15.99 15.76 6.92
N THR A 109 -16.08 16.17 5.64
CA THR A 109 -17.05 15.67 4.66
C THR A 109 -16.50 14.61 3.72
N PHE A 110 -15.21 14.29 3.81
CA PHE A 110 -14.60 13.28 2.94
C PHE A 110 -14.95 11.87 3.39
N THR A 111 -15.18 10.98 2.41
CA THR A 111 -15.48 9.56 2.63
C THR A 111 -14.26 8.65 2.42
N GLY A 112 -13.10 9.26 2.16
CA GLY A 112 -11.85 8.58 1.90
C GLY A 112 -10.70 9.56 1.73
N VAL A 113 -9.49 9.03 1.60
CA VAL A 113 -8.25 9.78 1.42
C VAL A 113 -7.55 9.25 0.17
N ALA A 114 -7.20 10.15 -0.76
CA ALA A 114 -6.51 9.78 -2.01
C ALA A 114 -5.04 9.37 -1.78
N VAL A 115 -4.41 8.74 -2.77
CA VAL A 115 -2.95 8.53 -2.82
C VAL A 115 -2.22 9.88 -2.83
N ASP A 116 -1.04 9.98 -2.20
CA ASP A 116 -0.19 11.18 -2.20
C ASP A 116 0.41 11.49 -3.59
N THR A 117 -0.42 12.02 -4.47
CA THR A 117 -0.04 12.44 -5.84
C THR A 117 0.95 13.59 -5.86
N PHE A 118 1.01 14.41 -4.80
CA PHE A 118 2.01 15.47 -4.69
C PHE A 118 3.43 14.89 -4.68
N LYS A 119 3.64 13.74 -4.04
CA LYS A 119 4.94 13.07 -4.00
C LYS A 119 5.15 12.05 -5.12
N TYR A 120 4.10 11.31 -5.48
CA TYR A 120 4.21 10.16 -6.39
C TYR A 120 3.75 10.45 -7.83
N GLY A 121 3.29 11.66 -8.13
CA GLY A 121 2.82 12.04 -9.46
C GLY A 121 1.37 11.63 -9.72
N SER A 122 1.01 11.41 -10.99
CA SER A 122 -0.37 11.11 -11.40
C SER A 122 -0.94 9.91 -10.66
N ALA A 123 -2.08 10.13 -10.01
CA ALA A 123 -2.84 9.08 -9.38
C ALA A 123 -3.25 8.02 -10.41
N LEU A 124 -3.13 6.78 -9.99
CA LEU A 124 -3.75 5.61 -10.59
C LEU A 124 -5.26 5.81 -10.66
N ASP A 125 -5.98 4.91 -11.34
CA ASP A 125 -7.43 4.90 -11.27
C ASP A 125 -7.88 4.61 -9.82
N GLN A 126 -8.19 5.67 -9.09
CA GLN A 126 -8.70 5.63 -7.71
C GLN A 126 -10.21 5.33 -7.69
N THR A 127 -10.77 4.89 -8.82
CA THR A 127 -12.16 4.49 -8.91
C THR A 127 -12.35 3.19 -8.15
N TYR A 128 -13.08 3.31 -7.05
CA TYR A 128 -13.62 2.17 -6.33
C TYR A 128 -14.48 1.32 -7.28
N ALA A 129 -14.11 0.04 -7.45
CA ALA A 129 -14.96 -0.98 -8.05
C ALA A 129 -15.11 -2.16 -7.08
N ALA A 130 -16.35 -2.54 -6.77
CA ALA A 130 -16.62 -3.78 -6.05
C ALA A 130 -16.19 -4.95 -6.94
N THR A 131 -15.30 -5.80 -6.46
CA THR A 131 -14.92 -7.04 -7.15
C THR A 131 -15.50 -8.24 -6.41
N ALA A 132 -15.52 -9.42 -7.05
CA ALA A 132 -15.98 -10.66 -6.41
C ALA A 132 -15.25 -10.98 -5.08
N CYS A 133 -14.04 -10.43 -4.91
CA CYS A 133 -13.19 -10.61 -3.73
C CYS A 133 -13.39 -9.52 -2.68
N THR A 134 -14.10 -8.42 -3.00
CA THR A 134 -14.15 -7.23 -2.17
C THR A 134 -15.55 -6.80 -1.79
N SER A 135 -15.77 -6.77 -0.48
CA SER A 135 -16.90 -6.08 0.13
C SER A 135 -16.78 -4.59 -0.20
N ALA A 136 -17.89 -3.97 -0.58
CA ALA A 136 -17.89 -2.54 -0.79
C ALA A 136 -17.51 -1.78 0.48
N ALA A 137 -16.65 -0.76 0.35
CA ALA A 137 -16.40 0.15 1.46
C ALA A 137 -17.73 0.80 1.86
N GLY A 138 -17.99 0.92 3.15
CA GLY A 138 -19.22 1.50 3.64
C GLY A 138 -19.75 0.85 4.90
N LEU A 139 -20.93 1.32 5.28
CA LEU A 139 -21.70 0.77 6.38
C LEU A 139 -22.68 -0.25 5.83
N LEU A 140 -22.74 -1.43 6.44
CA LEU A 140 -23.61 -2.50 6.01
C LEU A 140 -24.41 -3.07 7.19
N GLY A 141 -25.45 -3.82 6.85
CA GLY A 141 -26.50 -4.24 7.78
C GLY A 141 -27.63 -3.22 7.85
N THR A 142 -28.82 -3.69 8.23
CA THR A 142 -30.01 -2.84 8.44
C THR A 142 -30.56 -3.08 9.85
N PRO A 143 -30.36 -2.16 10.82
CA PRO A 143 -29.56 -0.94 10.75
C PRO A 143 -28.06 -1.23 10.56
N ALA A 144 -27.26 -0.21 10.24
CA ALA A 144 -25.82 -0.34 9.97
C ALA A 144 -25.04 -0.86 11.20
N THR A 145 -24.87 -2.19 11.29
CA THR A 145 -24.19 -2.87 12.40
C THR A 145 -22.74 -3.22 12.09
N ARG A 146 -22.31 -3.07 10.83
CA ARG A 146 -20.94 -3.35 10.41
C ARG A 146 -20.39 -2.26 9.50
N PHE A 147 -19.07 -2.13 9.46
CA PHE A 147 -18.37 -1.34 8.46
C PHE A 147 -17.34 -2.19 7.74
N ASP A 148 -17.16 -1.89 6.46
CA ASP A 148 -16.05 -2.38 5.65
C ASP A 148 -15.28 -1.15 5.15
N ALA A 149 -13.95 -1.19 5.26
CA ALA A 149 -13.07 -0.15 4.74
C ALA A 149 -12.09 -0.78 3.74
N LEU A 150 -11.68 0.02 2.75
CA LEU A 150 -10.89 -0.43 1.62
C LEU A 150 -9.62 0.40 1.48
N ALA A 151 -8.54 -0.22 1.03
CA ALA A 151 -7.36 0.45 0.52
C ALA A 151 -7.06 0.00 -0.92
N LEU A 152 -6.76 0.96 -1.80
CA LEU A 152 -6.36 0.73 -3.19
C LEU A 152 -5.00 1.37 -3.45
N GLY A 153 -4.10 0.64 -4.08
CA GLY A 153 -2.79 1.15 -4.48
C GLY A 153 -2.30 0.39 -5.70
N ASN A 154 -1.24 0.87 -6.33
CA ASN A 154 -0.54 0.10 -7.34
C ASN A 154 0.95 0.18 -7.01
N ILE A 155 1.50 -0.97 -6.61
CA ILE A 155 2.85 -1.07 -6.11
C ILE A 155 3.90 -1.20 -7.22
N ASP A 156 3.52 -1.77 -8.36
CA ASP A 156 4.40 -2.16 -9.48
C ASP A 156 4.18 -1.33 -10.77
N ALA A 157 3.32 -0.32 -10.69
CA ALA A 157 2.97 0.65 -11.72
C ALA A 157 2.37 0.04 -13.01
N ASP A 158 1.61 -1.05 -12.89
CA ASP A 158 0.90 -1.66 -14.01
C ASP A 158 -0.53 -1.09 -14.22
N THR A 159 -1.39 -1.79 -14.97
CA THR A 159 -2.78 -1.34 -15.22
C THR A 159 -3.79 -1.86 -14.21
N THR A 160 -3.38 -2.73 -13.29
CA THR A 160 -4.20 -3.30 -12.24
C THR A 160 -3.90 -2.61 -10.90
N VAL A 161 -4.70 -2.90 -9.87
CA VAL A 161 -4.54 -2.29 -8.55
C VAL A 161 -4.54 -3.37 -7.47
N ASP A 162 -3.62 -3.21 -6.53
CA ASP A 162 -3.61 -3.93 -5.27
C ASP A 162 -4.81 -3.48 -4.42
N GLN A 163 -5.62 -4.43 -4.00
CA GLN A 163 -6.82 -4.17 -3.21
C GLN A 163 -6.73 -4.85 -1.84
N TRP A 164 -6.89 -4.05 -0.79
CA TRP A 164 -6.95 -4.51 0.59
C TRP A 164 -8.24 -4.07 1.25
N SER A 165 -8.76 -4.86 2.19
CA SER A 165 -9.93 -4.46 2.97
C SER A 165 -9.84 -4.90 4.42
N ILE A 166 -10.58 -4.20 5.28
CA ILE A 166 -10.79 -4.57 6.67
C ILE A 166 -12.26 -4.45 7.00
N SER A 167 -12.76 -5.32 7.88
CA SER A 167 -14.16 -5.33 8.28
C SER A 167 -14.29 -5.42 9.80
N SER A 168 -15.38 -4.88 10.33
CA SER A 168 -15.78 -5.08 11.72
C SER A 168 -16.23 -6.49 12.05
N GLU A 169 -16.50 -7.33 11.06
CA GLU A 169 -16.94 -8.71 11.20
C GLU A 169 -15.97 -9.68 10.55
N SER A 170 -16.03 -10.95 10.97
CA SER A 170 -15.30 -12.02 10.28
C SER A 170 -15.92 -12.27 8.92
N ARG A 171 -15.09 -12.42 7.89
CA ARG A 171 -15.53 -12.62 6.51
C ARG A 171 -14.97 -13.93 5.98
N THR A 172 -15.75 -14.61 5.17
CA THR A 172 -15.29 -15.76 4.38
C THR A 172 -15.24 -15.31 2.94
N PHE A 173 -14.05 -15.34 2.34
CA PHE A 173 -13.88 -15.04 0.93
C PHE A 173 -14.11 -16.33 0.15
N THR A 174 -15.05 -16.30 -0.79
CA THR A 174 -15.23 -17.44 -1.70
C THR A 174 -14.08 -17.39 -2.69
N ALA A 175 -13.25 -18.43 -2.73
CA ALA A 175 -12.20 -18.56 -3.73
C ALA A 175 -12.83 -18.62 -5.12
N GLY A 176 -12.82 -17.50 -5.85
CA GLY A 176 -13.33 -17.40 -7.21
C GLY A 176 -12.82 -16.13 -7.89
N GLY A 177 -12.06 -16.29 -8.99
CA GLY A 177 -11.39 -15.18 -9.68
C GLY A 177 -9.97 -14.90 -9.14
N ASN A 178 -9.48 -13.66 -9.29
CA ASN A 178 -8.14 -13.20 -8.85
C ASN A 178 -8.06 -12.92 -7.32
N CYS A 179 -8.87 -13.60 -6.50
CA CYS A 179 -8.89 -13.37 -5.06
C CYS A 179 -7.65 -13.97 -4.41
N THR A 180 -6.89 -13.15 -3.68
CA THR A 180 -5.67 -13.59 -2.98
C THR A 180 -5.83 -13.66 -1.46
N ALA A 181 -7.00 -13.25 -0.94
CA ALA A 181 -7.28 -13.27 0.49
C ALA A 181 -7.49 -14.71 1.00
N ASP A 182 -7.10 -14.94 2.25
CA ASP A 182 -7.35 -16.20 2.95
C ASP A 182 -8.85 -16.49 3.03
N ALA A 183 -9.24 -17.76 2.85
CA ALA A 183 -10.64 -18.16 2.79
C ALA A 183 -11.46 -17.72 4.01
N ASN A 184 -10.83 -17.62 5.20
CA ASN A 184 -11.44 -17.09 6.41
C ASN A 184 -10.59 -15.96 6.98
N ASN A 185 -11.13 -14.75 7.02
CA ASN A 185 -10.48 -13.58 7.57
C ASN A 185 -11.21 -13.12 8.85
N PRO A 186 -10.55 -13.13 10.02
CA PRO A 186 -11.17 -12.69 11.25
C PRO A 186 -11.45 -11.17 11.22
N SER A 187 -12.42 -10.75 12.05
CA SER A 187 -12.71 -9.33 12.28
C SER A 187 -11.45 -8.54 12.64
N GLY A 188 -11.28 -7.37 12.01
CA GLY A 188 -10.16 -6.46 12.30
C GLY A 188 -8.81 -6.87 11.72
N GLU A 189 -8.72 -7.96 10.94
CA GLU A 189 -7.51 -8.28 10.19
C GLU A 189 -7.63 -7.77 8.74
N PRO A 190 -6.64 -7.01 8.25
CA PRO A 190 -6.57 -6.62 6.84
C PRO A 190 -6.42 -7.83 5.92
N ALA A 191 -7.34 -7.98 4.99
CA ALA A 191 -7.31 -8.99 3.93
C ALA A 191 -6.67 -8.41 2.67
N ASN A 192 -5.85 -9.23 2.01
CA ASN A 192 -5.27 -8.91 0.70
C ASN A 192 -6.21 -9.41 -0.40
N ASP A 193 -7.24 -8.65 -0.71
CA ASP A 193 -8.34 -9.12 -1.54
C ASP A 193 -7.90 -9.41 -2.97
N GLN A 194 -7.06 -8.54 -3.54
CA GLN A 194 -6.42 -8.76 -4.84
C GLN A 194 -4.97 -8.30 -4.79
N ASN A 195 -4.05 -9.25 -4.95
CA ASN A 195 -2.62 -9.02 -5.08
C ASN A 195 -2.21 -9.36 -6.51
N ASP A 196 -2.08 -8.34 -7.32
CA ASP A 196 -1.69 -8.41 -8.72
C ASP A 196 -0.18 -8.29 -8.93
N VAL A 197 0.61 -8.05 -7.86
CA VAL A 197 2.08 -7.95 -7.93
C VAL A 197 2.69 -9.09 -8.75
N ASN A 198 3.00 -8.78 -10.01
CA ASN A 198 3.62 -9.70 -10.95
C ASN A 198 5.14 -9.59 -10.79
N LEU A 199 5.80 -10.69 -10.43
CA LEU A 199 7.25 -10.76 -10.20
C LEU A 199 7.98 -11.45 -11.33
#